data_AF-A0A831LKR8-F1
#
_entry.id   AF-A0A831LKR8-F1
#
_cell.length_a   1.000
_cell.length_b   1.000
_cell.length_c   1.000
_cell.angle_alpha   90.00
_cell.angle_beta   90.00
_cell.angle_gamma   90.00
#
_symmetry.space_group_name_H-M   'P 1'
#
loop_
_entity.id
_entity.type
_entity.pdbx_description
1 polymer ?
#
loop_
_entity_poly.entity_id
_entity_poly.type
_entity_poly.pdbx_seq_one_letter_code
_entity_poly.pdbx_strand_id
1 'polypeptide(L)' 'SDFLIDEKIPVHKKENTWLLCSGQKVVWVMGHRIDNRFKITEETRQVFKIEIR' A
#
# COMPACT_ATOMS: atom_id res chain seq x y z
N SER A 1 0.77 -9.17 15.54
CA SER A 1 0.42 -10.01 14.38
C SER A 1 -1.04 -9.77 14.09
N ASP A 2 -1.47 -9.68 12.82
CA ASP A 2 -2.89 -9.86 12.37
C ASP A 2 -3.38 -8.92 11.24
N PHE A 3 -2.54 -8.03 10.69
CA PHE A 3 -3.00 -7.20 9.55
C PHE A 3 -2.96 -7.91 8.18
N LEU A 4 -2.20 -9.01 8.05
CA LEU A 4 -2.01 -9.72 6.78
C LEU A 4 -3.12 -10.74 6.49
N ILE A 5 -3.95 -11.08 7.48
CA ILE A 5 -5.02 -12.09 7.36
C ILE A 5 -6.33 -11.44 6.88
N ASP A 6 -6.62 -10.20 7.29
CA ASP A 6 -7.94 -9.58 7.07
C ASP A 6 -8.20 -9.05 5.66
N GLU A 7 -7.17 -8.62 4.92
CA GLU A 7 -7.37 -7.90 3.66
C GLU A 7 -7.67 -8.81 2.45
N LYS A 8 -7.83 -10.13 2.64
CA LYS A 8 -8.29 -11.10 1.62
C LYS A 8 -7.76 -10.80 0.20
N ILE A 9 -6.50 -10.38 0.06
CA ILE A 9 -5.98 -10.03 -1.27
C ILE A 9 -5.80 -11.34 -2.03
N PRO A 10 -6.62 -11.60 -3.06
CA PRO A 10 -6.67 -12.91 -3.71
C PRO A 10 -5.34 -13.18 -4.42
N VAL A 11 -4.74 -14.34 -4.11
CA VAL A 11 -3.37 -14.75 -4.48
C VAL A 11 -3.05 -14.51 -5.96
N HIS A 12 -4.01 -14.72 -6.85
CA HIS A 12 -3.88 -14.53 -8.30
C HIS A 12 -3.50 -13.10 -8.75
N LYS A 13 -3.79 -12.06 -7.94
CA LYS A 13 -3.42 -10.67 -8.24
C LYS A 13 -2.09 -10.29 -7.60
N LYS A 14 -1.63 -11.04 -6.58
CA LYS A 14 -0.34 -10.80 -5.91
C LYS A 14 0.85 -11.15 -6.81
N GLU A 15 0.71 -12.14 -7.71
CA GLU A 15 1.82 -12.59 -8.55
C GLU A 15 2.21 -11.59 -9.64
N ASN A 16 1.29 -10.72 -10.08
CA ASN A 16 1.54 -9.77 -11.18
C ASN A 16 1.47 -8.29 -10.76
N THR A 17 1.32 -8.00 -9.47
CA THR A 17 1.15 -6.61 -8.99
C THR A 17 2.26 -6.24 -8.02
N TRP A 18 2.93 -5.13 -8.29
CA TRP A 18 3.90 -4.56 -7.36
C TRP A 18 3.18 -3.94 -6.16
N LEU A 19 3.66 -4.26 -4.96
CA LEU A 19 3.11 -3.74 -3.71
C LEU A 19 4.18 -2.92 -3.00
N LEU A 20 3.84 -1.68 -2.65
CA LEU A 20 4.62 -0.91 -1.72
C LEU A 20 4.19 -1.28 -0.30
N CYS A 21 5.12 -1.85 0.46
CA CYS A 21 4.90 -2.27 1.83
C CYS A 21 5.78 -1.47 2.78
N SER A 22 5.20 -1.00 3.88
CA SER A 22 5.91 -0.43 5.02
C SER A 22 5.91 -1.46 6.13
N GLY A 23 6.98 -2.27 6.20
CA GLY A 23 7.08 -3.41 7.09
C GLY A 23 6.01 -4.46 6.77
N GLN A 24 5.12 -4.72 7.73
CA GLN A 24 4.02 -5.69 7.58
C GLN A 24 2.72 -5.08 7.03
N LYS A 25 2.69 -3.78 6.72
CA LYS A 25 1.50 -3.08 6.20
C LYS A 25 1.66 -2.77 4.73
N VAL A 26 0.62 -3.01 3.95
CA VAL A 26 0.55 -2.60 2.55
C VAL A 26 0.16 -1.12 2.49
N VAL A 27 0.98 -0.31 1.84
CA VAL A 27 0.82 1.15 1.71
C VAL A 27 0.15 1.50 0.40
N TRP A 28 0.63 0.90 -0.69
CA TRP A 28 0.13 1.19 -2.03
C TRP A 28 0.21 -0.06 -2.90
N VAL A 29 -0.86 -0.33 -3.61
CA VAL A 29 -0.89 -1.34 -4.67
C VAL A 29 -0.61 -0.62 -5.99
N MET A 30 0.55 -0.88 -6.60
CA MET A 30 0.95 -0.22 -7.85
C MET A 30 -0.06 -0.50 -8.95
N GLY A 31 -0.51 0.56 -9.65
CA GLY A 31 -1.57 0.47 -10.66
C GLY A 31 -3.01 0.47 -10.10
N HIS A 32 -3.15 0.55 -8.78
CA HIS A 32 -4.43 0.70 -8.09
C HIS A 32 -4.39 1.93 -7.16
N ARG A 33 -5.12 1.88 -6.03
CA ARG A 33 -5.22 2.98 -5.07
C ARG A 33 -4.24 2.82 -3.90
N ILE A 34 -3.90 3.94 -3.27
CA ILE A 34 -3.18 3.95 -1.99
C ILE A 34 -4.12 3.51 -0.86
N ASP A 35 -3.58 2.93 0.20
CA ASP A 35 -4.33 2.64 1.43
C ASP A 35 -4.69 3.96 2.15
N ASN A 36 -5.94 4.07 2.63
CA ASN A 36 -6.46 5.28 3.27
C ASN A 36 -5.63 5.74 4.47
N ARG A 37 -4.95 4.82 5.17
CA ARG A 37 -4.12 5.14 6.34
C ARG A 37 -2.83 5.87 5.99
N PHE A 38 -2.41 5.79 4.73
CA PHE A 38 -1.21 6.45 4.21
C PHE A 38 -1.56 7.60 3.26
N LYS A 39 -2.83 8.03 3.25
CA LYS A 39 -3.28 9.18 2.48
C LYS A 39 -2.72 10.47 3.09
N ILE A 40 -2.27 11.35 2.22
CA ILE A 40 -1.84 12.70 2.61
C ILE A 40 -3.07 13.46 3.12
N THR A 41 -2.97 13.95 4.34
CA THR A 41 -3.95 14.83 4.99
C THR A 41 -3.35 16.22 5.16
N GLU A 42 -4.17 17.21 5.52
CA GLU A 42 -3.70 18.58 5.79
C GLU A 42 -2.70 18.66 6.95
N GLU A 43 -2.71 17.67 7.85
CA GLU A 43 -1.75 17.56 8.97
C GLU A 43 -0.41 16.93 8.56
N THR A 44 -0.28 16.45 7.31
CA THR A 44 0.92 15.76 6.83
C THR A 44 2.05 16.76 6.59
N ARG A 45 3.10 16.70 7.43
CA ARG A 45 4.27 17.59 7.35
C ARG A 45 5.36 17.13 6.40
N GLN A 46 5.41 15.82 6.10
CA GLN A 46 6.44 15.22 5.26
C GLN A 46 5.79 14.20 4.33
N VAL A 47 6.10 14.29 3.04
CA VAL A 47 5.55 13.43 2.00
C VAL A 47 6.68 12.62 1.39
N PHE A 48 6.50 11.30 1.31
CA PHE A 48 7.40 10.41 0.59
C PHE A 48 6.82 10.13 -0.80
N LYS A 49 7.48 10.64 -1.85
CA LYS A 49 7.06 10.42 -3.24
C LYS A 49 7.85 9.26 -3.84
N ILE A 50 7.13 8.26 -4.35
CA ILE A 50 7.69 7.15 -5.13
C ILE A 50 7.06 7.21 -6.52
N GLU A 51 7.89 7.06 -7.54
CA GLU A 51 7.50 7.05 -8.94
C GLU A 51 8.11 5.81 -9.59
N ILE A 52 7.28 5.03 -10.28
CA ILE A 52 7.75 3.93 -11.13
C ILE A 52 7.76 4.44 -12.57
N ARG A 53 8.90 4.29 -13.25
CA ARG A 53 9.07 4.61 -14.66
C ARG A 53 8.81 3.40 -15.53
#